data_AF-R8YJM9-F1
#
_entry.id   AF-R8YJM9-F1
#
_cell.length_a   1.000
_cell.length_b   1.000
_cell.length_c   1.000
_cell.angle_alpha   90.00
_cell.angle_beta   90.00
_cell.angle_gamma   90.00
#
_symmetry.space_group_name_H-M   'P 1'
#
loop_
_entity.id
_entity.type
_entity.pdbx_description
1 polymer ?
#
loop_
_entity_poly.entity_id
_entity_poly.type
_entity_poly.pdbx_seq_one_letter_code
_entity_poly.pdbx_strand_id
1 'polypeptide(L)'
;MKAKIQSPIQPDWWSKTFAGGVFGLSLSIAIGNLIVLLGQPYIAMDLLVQLGMWSVPWCWMPIMFGSYFFTSGRKALIYLLIANTLAYSCIFVLRG
;
A
#
# COMPACT_ATOMS: atom_id res chain seq x y z
N MET A 1 -13.70 34.90 -7.83
CA MET A 1 -13.39 33.65 -8.58
C MET A 1 -14.02 32.48 -7.83
N LYS A 2 -15.00 31.78 -8.40
CA LYS A 2 -15.51 30.53 -7.79
C LYS A 2 -14.42 29.47 -7.98
N ALA A 3 -13.78 29.04 -6.90
CA ALA A 3 -12.93 27.87 -6.93
C ALA A 3 -13.76 26.70 -7.47
N LYS A 4 -13.36 26.18 -8.64
CA LYS A 4 -14.01 25.04 -9.27
C LYS A 4 -13.75 23.86 -8.34
N ILE A 5 -14.73 23.47 -7.53
CA ILE A 5 -14.60 22.31 -6.63
C ILE A 5 -14.33 21.11 -7.54
N GLN A 6 -13.09 20.65 -7.53
CA GLN A 6 -12.59 19.68 -8.46
C GLN A 6 -13.13 18.32 -8.03
N SER A 7 -14.24 17.90 -8.63
CA SER A 7 -14.95 16.63 -8.43
C SER A 7 -15.17 16.24 -6.95
N PRO A 8 -16.38 16.45 -6.38
CA PRO A 8 -16.64 16.13 -4.98
C PRO A 8 -16.34 14.66 -4.66
N ILE A 9 -15.83 14.41 -3.44
CA ILE A 9 -15.56 13.06 -2.95
C ILE A 9 -16.89 12.28 -2.90
N GLN A 10 -16.93 11.14 -3.57
CA GLN A 10 -18.12 10.28 -3.62
C GLN A 10 -18.29 9.51 -2.31
N PRO A 11 -19.54 9.22 -1.88
CA PRO A 11 -19.85 8.49 -0.64
C PRO A 11 -19.70 6.96 -0.81
N ASP A 12 -18.66 6.51 -1.50
CA ASP A 12 -18.37 5.10 -1.80
C ASP A 12 -17.45 4.46 -0.75
N TRP A 13 -17.87 4.58 0.51
CA TRP A 13 -17.08 4.17 1.68
C TRP A 13 -16.74 2.68 1.67
N TRP A 14 -17.66 1.79 1.30
CA TRP A 14 -17.38 0.35 1.20
C TRP A 14 -16.23 0.03 0.23
N SER A 15 -16.25 0.61 -0.97
CA SER A 15 -15.22 0.38 -1.98
C SER A 15 -13.87 0.93 -1.53
N LYS A 16 -13.84 2.07 -0.84
CA LYS A 16 -12.62 2.65 -0.25
C LYS A 16 -12.09 1.80 0.91
N THR A 17 -12.96 1.36 1.81
CA THR A 17 -12.62 0.44 2.90
C THR A 17 -12.03 -0.86 2.34
N PHE A 18 -12.64 -1.43 1.30
CA PHE A 18 -12.12 -2.62 0.65
C PHE A 18 -10.78 -2.37 -0.04
N ALA A 19 -10.65 -1.25 -0.75
CA ALA A 19 -9.41 -0.85 -1.40
C ALA A 19 -8.26 -0.70 -0.39
N GLY A 20 -8.41 0.18 0.61
CA GLY A 20 -7.40 0.40 1.64
C GLY A 20 -7.20 -0.81 2.56
N GLY A 21 -8.26 -1.54 2.87
CA GLY A 21 -8.23 -2.68 3.77
C GLY A 21 -7.50 -3.85 3.14
N VAL A 22 -7.95 -4.31 1.98
CA VAL A 22 -7.40 -5.50 1.32
C VAL A 22 -6.17 -5.17 0.49
N PHE A 23 -6.28 -4.25 -0.47
CA PHE A 23 -5.12 -3.91 -1.32
C PHE A 23 -4.06 -3.12 -0.56
N GLY A 24 -4.46 -2.27 0.40
CA GLY A 24 -3.49 -1.59 1.26
C GLY A 24 -2.73 -2.54 2.18
N LEU A 25 -3.39 -3.56 2.74
CA LEU A 25 -2.70 -4.58 3.56
C LEU A 25 -1.74 -5.40 2.70
N SER A 26 -2.22 -5.87 1.55
CA SER A 26 -1.40 -6.61 0.58
C SER A 26 -0.16 -5.82 0.15
N LEU A 27 -0.30 -4.52 -0.11
CA LEU A 27 0.83 -3.64 -0.44
C LEU A 27 1.81 -3.50 0.74
N SER A 28 1.30 -3.39 1.96
CA SER A 28 2.13 -3.24 3.16
C SER A 28 2.93 -4.51 3.45
N ILE A 29 2.35 -5.69 3.21
CA ILE A 29 3.06 -6.97 3.28
C ILE A 29 4.15 -7.03 2.19
N ALA A 30 3.86 -6.55 0.97
CA ALA A 30 4.86 -6.48 -0.09
C ALA A 30 6.03 -5.56 0.30
N ILE A 31 5.75 -4.40 0.90
CA ILE A 31 6.79 -3.48 1.42
C ILE A 31 7.64 -4.18 2.50
N GLY A 32 7.02 -4.87 3.45
CA GLY A 32 7.74 -5.65 4.46
C GLY A 32 8.67 -6.71 3.85
N ASN A 33 8.23 -7.42 2.81
CA ASN A 33 9.08 -8.36 2.08
C ASN A 33 10.23 -7.68 1.34
N LEU A 34 9.99 -6.53 0.72
CA LEU A 34 11.04 -5.75 0.05
C LEU A 34 12.10 -5.26 1.03
N ILE A 35 11.72 -4.85 2.25
CA ILE A 35 12.67 -4.51 3.31
C ILE A 35 13.59 -5.69 3.61
N VAL A 36 13.02 -6.89 3.77
CA VAL A 36 13.80 -8.10 4.01
C VAL A 36 14.73 -8.38 2.83
N LEU A 37 14.20 -8.49 1.61
CA LEU A 37 14.96 -8.85 0.40
C LEU A 37 16.11 -7.88 0.11
N LEU A 38 15.85 -6.58 0.16
CA LEU A 38 16.86 -5.56 -0.11
C LEU A 38 17.86 -5.42 1.05
N GLY A 39 17.45 -5.77 2.26
CA GLY A 39 18.28 -5.67 3.46
C GLY A 39 19.20 -6.86 3.70
N GLN A 40 18.91 -8.05 3.15
CA GLN A 40 19.66 -9.29 3.43
C GLN A 40 21.19 -9.15 3.29
N PRO A 41 21.74 -8.41 2.30
CA PRO A 41 23.19 -8.28 2.15
C PRO A 41 23.86 -7.43 3.25
N TYR A 42 23.09 -6.67 4.04
CA TYR A 42 23.61 -5.60 4.89
C TYR A 42 23.25 -5.76 6.37
N ILE A 43 22.16 -6.45 6.69
CA ILE A 43 21.59 -6.50 8.04
C ILE A 43 21.32 -7.95 8.43
N ALA A 44 21.52 -8.28 9.71
CA ALA A 44 21.23 -9.59 10.26
C ALA A 44 19.75 -9.98 10.07
N MET A 45 19.50 -11.25 9.75
CA MET A 45 18.18 -11.73 9.33
C MET A 45 17.13 -11.65 10.45
N ASP A 46 17.53 -11.87 11.70
CA ASP A 46 16.69 -11.75 12.89
C ASP A 46 16.12 -10.32 13.04
N LEU A 47 16.95 -9.31 12.82
CA LEU A 47 16.53 -7.91 12.83
C LEU A 47 15.66 -7.57 11.61
N LEU A 48 16.01 -8.07 10.42
CA LEU A 48 15.23 -7.81 9.19
C LEU A 48 13.82 -8.38 9.26
N VAL A 49 13.64 -9.58 9.81
CA VAL A 49 12.32 -10.19 9.96
C VAL A 49 11.45 -9.36 10.90
N GLN A 50 12.01 -8.87 12.02
CA GLN A 50 11.30 -7.98 12.93
C GLN A 50 10.95 -6.65 12.24
N LEU A 51 11.88 -6.04 11.51
CA LEU A 51 11.67 -4.78 10.82
C LEU A 51 10.59 -4.91 9.73
N GLY A 52 10.66 -5.98 8.92
CA GLY A 52 9.68 -6.27 7.88
C GLY A 52 8.29 -6.50 8.48
N MET A 53 8.18 -7.30 9.55
CA MET A 53 6.91 -7.55 10.24
C MET A 53 6.32 -6.27 10.84
N TRP A 54 7.11 -5.51 11.60
CA TRP A 54 6.62 -4.30 12.27
C TRP A 54 6.34 -3.15 11.31
N SER A 55 6.95 -3.12 10.12
CA SER A 55 6.63 -2.12 9.09
C SER A 55 5.19 -2.22 8.59
N VAL A 56 4.59 -3.42 8.60
CA VAL A 56 3.25 -3.66 8.02
C VAL A 56 2.17 -2.75 8.61
N PRO A 57 1.95 -2.69 9.95
CA PRO A 57 0.94 -1.78 10.51
C PRO A 57 1.23 -0.30 10.23
N TRP A 58 2.51 0.11 10.24
CA TRP A 58 2.93 1.48 9.98
C TRP A 58 2.73 1.91 8.52
N CYS A 59 2.80 0.98 7.57
CA CYS A 59 2.44 1.23 6.18
C CYS A 59 0.93 1.13 5.96
N TRP A 60 0.29 0.12 6.57
CA TRP A 60 -1.09 -0.23 6.27
C TRP A 60 -2.06 0.84 6.76
N MET A 61 -1.91 1.34 7.99
CA MET A 61 -2.84 2.32 8.56
C MET A 61 -2.87 3.62 7.72
N PRO A 62 -1.73 4.26 7.38
CA PRO A 62 -1.74 5.42 6.48
C PRO A 62 -2.34 5.12 5.10
N ILE A 63 -2.06 3.97 4.51
CA ILE A 63 -2.64 3.59 3.20
C ILE A 63 -4.17 3.41 3.31
N MET A 64 -4.64 2.76 4.37
CA MET A 64 -6.05 2.55 4.65
C MET A 64 -6.79 3.87 4.79
N PHE A 65 -6.31 4.77 5.67
CA PHE A 65 -6.94 6.08 5.84
C PHE A 65 -6.78 6.96 4.59
N GLY A 66 -5.63 6.87 3.91
CA GLY A 66 -5.37 7.56 2.64
C GLY A 66 -6.34 7.16 1.53
N SER A 67 -6.90 5.94 1.57
CA SER A 67 -7.90 5.48 0.60
C SER A 67 -9.18 6.34 0.59
N TYR A 68 -9.51 7.00 1.70
CA TYR A 68 -10.68 7.87 1.79
C TYR A 68 -10.47 9.26 1.16
N PHE A 69 -9.21 9.65 0.91
CA PHE A 69 -8.90 10.89 0.20
C PHE A 69 -9.10 10.78 -1.32
N PHE A 70 -9.32 9.58 -1.86
CA PHE A 70 -9.65 9.43 -3.26
C PHE A 70 -11.06 9.95 -3.56
N THR A 71 -11.19 10.66 -4.69
CA THR A 71 -12.49 11.19 -5.16
C THR A 71 -13.52 10.08 -5.43
N SER A 72 -13.08 8.87 -5.79
CA SER A 72 -13.92 7.67 -5.86
C SER A 72 -13.14 6.40 -5.49
N GLY A 73 -13.84 5.40 -4.98
CA GLY A 73 -13.35 4.07 -4.63
C GLY A 73 -12.84 3.31 -5.85
N ARG A 74 -13.39 3.54 -7.05
CA ARG A 74 -12.80 2.98 -8.28
C ARG A 74 -11.38 3.48 -8.51
N LYS A 75 -11.12 4.77 -8.25
CA LYS A 75 -9.75 5.31 -8.32
C LYS A 75 -8.88 4.66 -7.24
N ALA A 76 -9.35 4.61 -6.00
CA ALA A 76 -8.61 3.95 -4.91
C ALA A 76 -8.21 2.52 -5.28
N LEU A 77 -9.14 1.74 -5.84
CA LEU A 77 -8.89 0.37 -6.33
C LEU A 77 -7.82 0.33 -7.42
N ILE A 78 -7.95 1.15 -8.46
CA ILE A 78 -6.99 1.16 -9.58
C ILE A 78 -5.58 1.51 -9.10
N TYR A 79 -5.45 2.58 -8.30
CA TYR A 79 -4.14 3.02 -7.81
C TYR A 79 -3.50 1.97 -6.88
N LEU A 80 -4.26 1.40 -5.96
CA LEU A 80 -3.73 0.38 -5.05
C LEU A 80 -3.46 -0.95 -5.77
N LEU A 81 -4.24 -1.31 -6.79
CA LEU A 81 -3.97 -2.48 -7.63
C LEU A 81 -2.65 -2.29 -8.40
N ILE A 82 -2.46 -1.15 -9.06
CA ILE A 82 -1.21 -0.83 -9.77
C ILE A 82 -0.02 -0.88 -8.81
N ALA A 83 -0.14 -0.25 -7.64
CA ALA A 83 0.92 -0.27 -6.63
C ALA A 83 1.26 -1.69 -6.17
N ASN A 84 0.25 -2.54 -5.96
CA ASN A 84 0.46 -3.96 -5.65
C ASN A 84 1.18 -4.67 -6.80
N THR A 85 0.70 -4.53 -8.05
CA THR A 85 1.32 -5.17 -9.21
C THR A 85 2.79 -4.77 -9.33
N LEU A 86 3.12 -3.49 -9.16
CA LEU A 86 4.52 -3.03 -9.18
C LEU A 86 5.34 -3.64 -8.04
N ALA A 87 4.85 -3.57 -6.79
CA ALA A 87 5.57 -4.09 -5.63
C ALA A 87 5.84 -5.60 -5.74
N TYR A 88 4.82 -6.39 -6.09
CA TYR A 88 4.98 -7.84 -6.27
C TYR A 88 5.81 -8.20 -7.51
N SER A 89 5.80 -7.38 -8.57
CA SER A 89 6.72 -7.56 -9.70
C SER A 89 8.17 -7.33 -9.26
N CYS A 90 8.44 -6.29 -8.46
CA CYS A 90 9.76 -6.06 -7.89
C CYS A 90 10.21 -7.24 -7.02
N ILE A 91 9.35 -7.74 -6.14
CA ILE A 91 9.63 -8.94 -5.33
C ILE A 91 9.93 -10.13 -6.25
N PHE A 92 9.13 -10.35 -7.29
CA PHE A 92 9.32 -11.46 -8.22
C PHE A 92 10.68 -11.41 -8.92
N VAL A 93 11.17 -10.22 -9.26
CA VAL A 93 12.48 -10.01 -9.89
C VAL A 93 13.62 -10.15 -8.88
N LEU A 94 13.45 -9.67 -7.64
CA LEU A 94 14.49 -9.63 -6.61
C LEU A 94 14.63 -10.93 -5.79
N ARG A 95 13.63 -11.81 -5.83
CA ARG A 95 13.64 -13.09 -5.09
C ARG A 95 14.47 -14.19 -5.76
N GLY A 96 14.95 -13.96 -6.99
CA GLY A 96 15.82 -14.86 -7.74
C GLY A 96 17.28 -14.48 -7.59
#